data_AF-A0A6P7F2P5-F1
#
_entry.id   AF-A0A6P7F2P5-F1
#
_cell.length_a   1.000
_cell.length_b   1.000
_cell.length_c   1.000
_cell.angle_alpha   90.00
_cell.angle_beta   90.00
_cell.angle_gamma   90.00
#
_symmetry.space_group_name_H-M   'P 1'
#
loop_
_entity.id
_entity.type
_entity.pdbx_description
1 polymer ?
#
loop_
_entity_poly.entity_id
_entity_poly.type
_entity_poly.pdbx_seq_one_letter_code
_entity_poly.pdbx_strand_id
1 'polypeptide(L)'
;MPSRCCVPECKSNYDSSLKKNEQPESTFLFPKDPKLRELWLQFIHRKNFVIGKSAVVCAKHFYSDDIERVREWVDKEGNKHVEKLTNPKLKPSAVPRIFPHQPKYLTTPQTVERTDPENRRMTINKRHEEVLSEIEQSDMIECFDSLKDSFQIKLSLSNWNYREGSTGLHFFTLNVDTPENADL
;
A
#
# COMPACT_ATOMS: atom_id res chain seq x y z
N MET A 1 31.94 -18.88 11.86
CA MET A 1 31.43 -18.38 10.55
C MET A 1 29.93 -18.28 10.62
N PRO A 2 29.31 -17.22 10.08
CA PRO A 2 27.86 -17.10 10.00
C PRO A 2 27.24 -18.25 9.20
N SER A 3 26.08 -18.75 9.61
CA SER A 3 25.39 -19.82 8.91
C SER A 3 24.85 -19.32 7.56
N ARG A 4 25.09 -20.09 6.49
CA ARG A 4 24.66 -19.75 5.12
C ARG A 4 23.18 -20.08 4.93
N CYS A 5 22.43 -19.18 4.29
CA CYS A 5 21.01 -19.40 4.00
C CYS A 5 20.81 -20.58 3.04
N CYS A 6 19.82 -21.44 3.31
CA CYS A 6 19.49 -22.59 2.47
C CYS A 6 18.52 -22.29 1.31
N VAL A 7 17.93 -21.09 1.28
CA VAL A 7 16.97 -20.67 0.25
C VAL A 7 17.69 -20.52 -1.10
N PRO A 8 17.12 -21.06 -2.21
CA PRO A 8 17.71 -20.92 -3.54
C PRO A 8 17.93 -19.47 -3.93
N GLU A 9 19.03 -19.19 -4.64
CA GLU A 9 19.45 -17.85 -5.06
C GLU A 9 19.72 -16.84 -3.93
N CYS A 10 19.69 -17.26 -2.66
CA CYS A 10 20.08 -16.42 -1.54
C CYS A 10 21.57 -16.56 -1.23
N LYS A 11 22.31 -15.43 -1.33
CA LYS A 11 23.75 -15.36 -1.01
C LYS A 11 24.02 -14.75 0.37
N SER A 12 23.01 -14.60 1.23
CA SER A 12 23.20 -14.10 2.60
C SER A 12 24.17 -14.98 3.37
N ASN A 13 25.09 -14.34 4.09
CA ASN A 13 26.12 -14.97 4.93
C ASN A 13 27.12 -15.86 4.18
N TYR A 14 27.23 -15.71 2.86
CA TYR A 14 28.32 -16.29 2.09
C TYR A 14 29.56 -15.40 2.20
N ASP A 15 30.75 -15.98 2.05
CA ASP A 15 32.00 -15.21 2.15
C ASP A 15 32.04 -14.06 1.12
N SER A 16 31.40 -14.24 -0.03
CA SER A 16 31.25 -13.19 -1.05
C SER A 16 30.42 -11.98 -0.62
N SER A 17 29.42 -12.16 0.26
CA SER A 17 28.61 -11.05 0.78
C SER A 17 29.33 -10.37 1.95
N LEU A 18 29.90 -11.15 2.86
CA LEU A 18 30.59 -10.64 4.04
C LEU A 18 31.85 -9.83 3.68
N LYS A 19 32.56 -10.21 2.61
CA LYS A 19 33.71 -9.44 2.08
C LYS A 19 33.35 -8.05 1.56
N LYS A 20 32.07 -7.77 1.29
CA LYS A 20 31.59 -6.45 0.86
C LYS A 20 31.28 -5.51 2.03
N ASN A 21 31.77 -5.82 3.24
CA ASN A 21 31.47 -5.12 4.49
C ASN A 21 29.97 -5.18 4.87
N GLU A 22 29.21 -6.15 4.34
CA GLU A 22 27.85 -6.39 4.79
C GLU A 22 27.88 -7.09 6.16
N GLN A 23 27.11 -6.56 7.12
CA GLN A 23 26.90 -7.24 8.40
C GLN A 23 26.20 -8.59 8.18
N PRO A 24 26.52 -9.63 8.96
CA PRO A 24 25.88 -10.92 8.81
C PRO A 24 24.39 -10.81 9.15
N GLU A 25 23.56 -11.41 8.30
CA GLU A 25 22.13 -11.49 8.51
C GLU A 25 21.80 -12.48 9.62
N SER A 26 20.79 -12.15 10.42
CA SER A 26 20.25 -13.09 11.40
C SER A 26 19.68 -14.32 10.69
N THR A 27 19.91 -15.50 11.25
CA THR A 27 19.46 -16.77 10.67
C THR A 27 18.65 -17.57 11.68
N PHE A 28 17.64 -18.26 11.18
CA PHE A 28 16.71 -19.05 11.96
C PHE A 28 16.78 -20.52 11.54
N LEU A 29 16.83 -21.40 12.53
CA LEU A 29 16.73 -22.84 12.33
C LEU A 29 15.31 -23.22 11.96
N PHE A 30 15.16 -24.36 11.28
CA PHE A 30 13.84 -24.92 11.02
C PHE A 30 13.09 -25.20 12.33
N PRO A 31 11.77 -24.95 12.36
CA PRO A 31 10.94 -25.23 13.52
C PRO A 31 11.02 -26.69 13.97
N LYS A 32 10.89 -26.92 15.28
CA LYS A 32 10.75 -28.27 15.84
C LYS A 32 9.38 -28.88 15.56
N ASP A 33 8.35 -28.04 15.43
CA ASP A 33 7.01 -28.47 15.07
C ASP A 33 7.02 -29.04 13.64
N PRO A 34 6.64 -30.32 13.44
CA PRO A 34 6.65 -30.94 12.12
C PRO A 34 5.73 -30.22 11.12
N LYS A 35 4.57 -29.71 11.57
CA LYS A 35 3.61 -29.03 10.66
C LYS A 35 4.20 -27.72 10.14
N LEU A 36 4.68 -26.85 11.01
CA LEU A 36 5.32 -25.60 10.60
C LEU A 36 6.58 -25.83 9.77
N ARG A 37 7.36 -26.88 10.10
CA ARG A 37 8.54 -27.26 9.32
C ARG A 37 8.17 -27.70 7.90
N GLU A 38 7.10 -28.47 7.73
CA GLU A 38 6.59 -28.86 6.41
C GLU A 38 6.10 -27.63 5.63
N LEU A 39 5.41 -26.69 6.28
CA LEU A 39 5.04 -25.42 5.65
C LEU A 39 6.27 -24.66 5.15
N TRP A 40 7.33 -24.54 5.96
CA TRP A 40 8.58 -23.91 5.51
C TRP A 40 9.16 -24.58 4.27
N LEU A 41 9.11 -25.91 4.19
CA LEU A 41 9.56 -26.64 3.00
C LEU A 41 8.72 -26.36 1.77
N GLN A 42 7.41 -26.22 1.92
CA GLN A 42 6.52 -25.87 0.82
C GLN A 42 6.84 -24.46 0.28
N PHE A 43 7.10 -23.50 1.17
CA PHE A 43 7.48 -22.14 0.79
C PHE A 43 8.89 -22.03 0.21
N ILE A 44 9.84 -22.83 0.70
CA ILE A 44 11.20 -22.87 0.16
C ILE A 44 11.17 -23.82 -1.04
N HIS A 45 10.80 -23.28 -2.21
CA HIS A 45 10.61 -23.99 -3.49
C HIS A 45 11.88 -24.68 -4.06
N ARG A 46 12.52 -25.53 -3.26
CA ARG A 46 13.76 -26.23 -3.57
C ARG A 46 13.45 -27.71 -3.77
N LYS A 47 13.55 -28.18 -5.02
CA LYS A 47 13.30 -29.58 -5.37
C LYS A 47 14.25 -30.51 -4.61
N ASN A 48 13.70 -31.62 -4.10
CA ASN A 48 14.43 -32.69 -3.40
C ASN A 48 15.30 -32.20 -2.23
N PHE A 49 14.86 -31.16 -1.52
CA PHE A 49 15.64 -30.61 -0.41
C PHE A 49 15.51 -31.48 0.84
N VAL A 50 16.63 -32.05 1.28
CA VAL A 50 16.73 -32.75 2.56
C VAL A 50 17.24 -31.76 3.62
N ILE A 51 16.44 -31.52 4.66
CA ILE A 51 16.81 -30.62 5.76
C ILE A 51 17.97 -31.24 6.54
N GLY A 52 19.15 -30.63 6.45
CA GLY A 52 20.28 -30.94 7.33
C GLY A 52 20.12 -30.29 8.71
N LYS A 53 20.84 -30.80 9.72
CA LYS A 53 20.81 -30.29 11.11
C LYS A 53 21.20 -28.81 11.24
N SER A 54 22.01 -28.30 10.31
CA SER A 54 22.49 -26.92 10.24
C SER A 54 21.79 -26.08 9.18
N ALA A 55 20.72 -26.59 8.56
CA ALA A 55 19.97 -25.82 7.58
C ALA A 55 19.28 -24.64 8.26
N VAL A 56 19.49 -23.43 7.72
CA VAL A 56 18.92 -22.20 8.25
C VAL A 56 18.37 -21.31 7.14
N VAL A 57 17.41 -20.46 7.50
CA VAL A 57 16.85 -19.43 6.65
C VAL A 57 17.20 -18.06 7.23
N CYS A 58 17.69 -17.13 6.41
CA CYS A 58 18.03 -15.78 6.88
C CYS A 58 16.79 -14.88 7.02
N ALA A 59 16.94 -13.80 7.81
CA ALA A 59 15.88 -12.85 8.11
C ALA A 59 15.26 -12.16 6.88
N LYS A 60 15.98 -12.07 5.76
CA LYS A 60 15.48 -11.48 4.50
C LYS A 60 14.27 -12.22 3.92
N HIS A 61 13.99 -13.44 4.37
CA HIS A 61 12.87 -14.25 3.88
C HIS A 61 11.59 -14.13 4.71
N PHE A 62 11.63 -13.41 5.84
CA PHE A 62 10.49 -13.19 6.73
C PHE A 62 10.08 -11.72 6.73
N TYR A 63 8.82 -11.45 7.04
CA TYR A 63 8.37 -10.08 7.30
C TYR A 63 8.99 -9.54 8.58
N SER A 64 9.17 -8.22 8.67
CA SER A 64 9.67 -7.56 9.89
C SER A 64 8.82 -7.93 11.10
N ASP A 65 7.51 -8.00 10.90
CA ASP A 65 6.52 -8.26 11.96
C ASP A 65 6.57 -9.71 12.45
N ASP A 66 7.13 -10.63 11.65
CA ASP A 66 7.33 -12.03 12.04
C ASP A 66 8.59 -12.22 12.88
N ILE A 67 9.46 -11.19 12.97
CA ILE A 67 10.73 -11.23 13.69
C ILE A 67 10.67 -10.38 14.95
N GLU A 68 10.73 -11.03 16.10
CA GLU A 68 10.91 -10.39 17.40
C GLU A 68 12.37 -9.97 17.57
N ARG A 69 12.62 -8.65 17.52
CA ARG A 69 13.95 -8.04 17.72
C ARG A 69 14.11 -7.34 19.06
N VAL A 70 13.02 -7.15 19.79
CA VAL A 70 13.00 -6.48 21.10
C VAL A 70 12.27 -7.34 22.12
N ARG A 71 12.66 -7.19 23.38
CA ARG A 71 11.91 -7.69 24.53
C ARG A 71 11.31 -6.49 25.24
N GLU A 72 10.03 -6.59 25.54
CA GLU A 72 9.30 -5.60 26.33
C GLU A 72 8.88 -6.23 27.66
N TRP A 73 9.07 -5.52 28.76
CA TRP A 73 8.55 -5.92 30.06
C TRP A 73 8.15 -4.68 30.88
N VAL A 74 7.31 -4.91 31.89
CA VAL A 74 6.84 -3.86 32.79
C VAL A 74 7.38 -4.15 34.18
N ASP A 75 8.01 -3.15 34.77
CA ASP A 75 8.52 -3.24 36.14
C ASP A 75 7.38 -3.13 37.16
N LYS A 76 7.66 -3.42 38.43
CA LYS A 76 6.65 -3.36 39.51
C LYS A 76 6.03 -1.96 39.70
N GLU A 77 6.72 -0.94 39.23
CA GLU A 77 6.32 0.48 39.29
C GLU A 77 5.49 0.92 38.06
N GLY A 78 5.25 0.01 37.10
CA GLY A 78 4.49 0.31 35.87
C GLY A 78 5.32 0.89 34.72
N ASN A 79 6.64 1.03 34.90
CA ASN A 79 7.54 1.51 33.86
C ASN A 79 7.74 0.45 32.76
N LYS A 80 7.62 0.85 31.50
CA LYS A 80 7.87 -0.02 30.34
C LYS A 80 9.35 0.00 29.96
N HIS A 81 9.95 -1.17 29.89
CA HIS A 81 11.32 -1.36 29.43
C HIS A 81 11.32 -2.06 28.09
N VAL A 82 12.12 -1.54 27.14
CA VAL A 82 12.29 -2.11 25.80
C VAL A 82 13.78 -2.32 25.58
N GLU A 83 14.18 -3.58 25.37
CA GLU A 83 15.57 -3.95 25.13
C GLU A 83 15.73 -4.70 23.81
N LYS A 84 16.76 -4.37 23.04
CA LYS A 84 17.08 -5.06 21.80
C LYS A 84 17.66 -6.45 22.08
N LEU A 85 17.07 -7.47 21.48
CA LEU A 85 17.55 -8.84 21.58
C LEU A 85 18.87 -9.00 20.83
N THR A 86 19.87 -9.59 21.50
CA THR A 86 21.12 -10.01 20.85
C THR A 86 20.87 -11.01 19.72
N ASN A 87 19.94 -11.95 19.94
CA ASN A 87 19.51 -12.94 18.97
C ASN A 87 18.01 -12.76 18.70
N PRO A 88 17.63 -12.25 17.51
CA PRO A 88 16.23 -12.16 17.13
C PRO A 88 15.55 -13.54 17.15
N LYS A 89 14.23 -13.54 17.36
CA LYS A 89 13.40 -14.75 17.35
C LYS A 89 12.30 -14.62 16.31
N LEU A 90 11.79 -15.75 15.84
CA LEU A 90 10.60 -15.77 15.00
C LEU A 90 9.36 -15.98 15.85
N LYS A 91 8.26 -15.34 15.46
CA LYS A 91 6.94 -15.64 16.00
C LYS A 91 6.57 -17.11 15.74
N PRO A 92 5.75 -17.75 16.60
CA PRO A 92 5.43 -19.17 16.48
C PRO A 92 4.79 -19.60 15.16
N SER A 93 4.12 -18.70 14.44
CA SER A 93 3.45 -18.96 13.15
C SER A 93 4.21 -18.43 11.94
N ALA A 94 5.40 -17.86 12.14
CA ALA A 94 6.18 -17.25 11.07
C ALA A 94 6.63 -18.30 10.03
N VAL A 95 6.49 -17.94 8.75
CA VAL A 95 6.92 -18.75 7.61
C VAL A 95 7.68 -17.87 6.61
N PRO A 96 8.66 -18.41 5.87
CA PRO A 96 9.41 -17.62 4.90
C PRO A 96 8.51 -17.31 3.69
N ARG A 97 8.21 -16.04 3.45
CA ARG A 97 7.31 -15.60 2.36
C ARG A 97 7.99 -14.71 1.32
N ILE A 98 9.20 -14.21 1.62
CA ILE A 98 9.90 -13.23 0.78
C ILE A 98 11.04 -13.90 0.01
N PHE A 99 11.02 -13.85 -1.32
CA PHE A 99 12.03 -14.46 -2.18
C PHE A 99 12.50 -13.48 -3.27
N PRO A 100 13.39 -12.53 -2.93
CA PRO A 100 13.69 -11.38 -3.80
C PRO A 100 14.42 -11.75 -5.11
N HIS A 101 15.12 -12.88 -5.12
CA HIS A 101 15.87 -13.37 -6.28
C HIS A 101 15.13 -14.49 -7.03
N GLN A 102 13.83 -14.65 -6.79
CA GLN A 102 12.98 -15.66 -7.43
C GLN A 102 11.79 -14.97 -8.12
N PRO A 103 11.09 -15.66 -9.04
CA PRO A 103 9.91 -15.09 -9.68
C PRO A 103 8.90 -14.55 -8.66
N LYS A 104 8.32 -13.37 -8.96
CA LYS A 104 7.46 -12.63 -8.01
C LYS A 104 6.30 -13.45 -7.47
N TYR A 105 5.75 -14.38 -8.26
CA TYR A 105 4.63 -15.24 -7.84
C TYR A 105 4.99 -16.23 -6.72
N LEU A 106 6.28 -16.50 -6.47
CA LEU A 106 6.73 -17.32 -5.34
C LEU A 106 6.83 -16.51 -4.05
N THR A 107 6.92 -15.19 -4.16
CA THR A 107 6.82 -14.28 -3.01
C THR A 107 5.35 -14.03 -2.74
N THR A 108 4.85 -14.49 -1.59
CA THR A 108 3.47 -14.21 -1.20
C THR A 108 3.47 -12.88 -0.44
N PRO A 109 2.81 -11.81 -0.95
CA PRO A 109 2.72 -10.56 -0.21
C PRO A 109 2.07 -10.81 1.16
N GLN A 110 2.45 -10.02 2.16
CA GLN A 110 1.84 -10.06 3.48
C GLN A 110 0.35 -9.85 3.27
N THR A 111 -0.46 -10.84 3.63
CA THR A 111 -1.91 -10.72 3.55
C THR A 111 -2.28 -9.60 4.51
N VAL A 112 -2.64 -8.45 3.95
CA VAL A 112 -3.27 -7.38 4.73
C VAL A 112 -4.52 -8.03 5.33
N GLU A 113 -4.63 -8.04 6.65
CA GLU A 113 -5.82 -8.56 7.29
C GLU A 113 -7.03 -7.87 6.65
N ARG A 114 -8.00 -8.69 6.24
CA ARG A 114 -9.21 -8.17 5.61
C ARG A 114 -9.87 -7.28 6.65
N THR A 115 -9.93 -5.98 6.35
CA THR A 115 -10.60 -5.02 7.22
C THR A 115 -12.05 -5.46 7.37
N ASP A 116 -12.58 -5.31 8.58
CA ASP A 116 -13.99 -5.60 8.86
C ASP A 116 -14.89 -4.97 7.77
N PRO A 117 -15.88 -5.71 7.23
CA PRO A 117 -16.73 -5.22 6.14
C PRO A 117 -17.40 -3.88 6.45
N GLU A 118 -17.76 -3.63 7.71
CA GLU A 118 -18.42 -2.38 8.11
C GLU A 118 -17.42 -1.22 8.13
N ASN A 119 -16.19 -1.44 8.62
CA ASN A 119 -15.12 -0.44 8.52
C ASN A 119 -14.83 -0.05 7.07
N ARG A 120 -14.80 -1.04 6.16
CA ARG A 120 -14.63 -0.78 4.73
C ARG A 120 -15.78 0.04 4.18
N ARG A 121 -17.02 -0.30 4.52
CA ARG A 121 -18.23 0.43 4.10
C ARG A 121 -18.23 1.87 4.60
N MET A 122 -17.93 2.10 5.87
CA MET A 122 -17.83 3.44 6.45
C MET A 122 -16.79 4.30 5.72
N THR A 123 -15.64 3.72 5.40
CA THR A 123 -14.58 4.42 4.66
C THR A 123 -15.03 4.84 3.26
N ILE A 124 -15.78 3.97 2.57
CA ILE A 124 -16.31 4.28 1.24
C ILE A 124 -17.38 5.38 1.32
N ASN A 125 -18.32 5.26 2.25
CA ASN A 125 -19.38 6.25 2.46
C ASN A 125 -18.80 7.63 2.77
N LYS A 126 -17.79 7.69 3.65
CA LYS A 126 -17.11 8.95 3.97
C LYS A 126 -16.50 9.61 2.73
N ARG A 127 -15.83 8.84 1.88
CA ARG A 127 -15.27 9.37 0.62
C ARG A 127 -16.37 9.87 -0.32
N HIS A 128 -17.49 9.16 -0.41
CA HIS A 128 -18.61 9.60 -1.23
C HIS A 128 -19.21 10.90 -0.68
N GLU A 129 -19.34 11.02 0.63
CA GLU A 129 -19.84 12.22 1.30
C GLU A 129 -18.90 13.43 1.09
N GLU A 130 -17.59 13.22 1.19
CA GLU A 130 -16.57 14.23 0.86
C GLU A 130 -16.69 14.69 -0.59
N VAL A 131 -16.78 13.76 -1.56
CA VAL A 131 -16.95 14.09 -2.99
C VAL A 131 -18.26 14.84 -3.24
N LEU A 132 -19.37 14.43 -2.62
CA LEU A 132 -20.64 15.14 -2.75
C LEU A 132 -20.54 16.58 -2.21
N SER A 133 -19.91 16.77 -1.06
CA SER A 133 -19.69 18.10 -0.49
C SER A 133 -18.84 19.00 -1.38
N GLU A 134 -17.82 18.44 -2.04
CA GLU A 134 -16.95 19.18 -2.96
C GLU A 134 -17.72 19.61 -4.21
N ILE A 135 -18.58 18.74 -4.75
CA ILE A 135 -19.44 19.05 -5.89
C ILE A 135 -20.46 20.12 -5.51
N GLU A 136 -21.15 19.97 -4.37
CA GLU A 136 -22.13 20.95 -3.89
C GLU A 136 -21.52 22.33 -3.70
N GLN A 137 -20.33 22.41 -3.10
CA GLN A 137 -19.60 23.66 -2.93
C GLN A 137 -19.16 24.24 -4.27
N SER A 138 -18.72 23.40 -5.21
CA SER A 138 -18.36 23.86 -6.54
C SER A 138 -19.57 24.44 -7.26
N ASP A 139 -20.71 23.76 -7.26
CA ASP A 139 -21.90 24.10 -8.04
C ASP A 139 -22.78 25.19 -7.43
N MET A 140 -22.45 25.65 -6.23
CA MET A 140 -23.14 26.79 -5.61
C MET A 140 -22.88 28.09 -6.39
N ILE A 141 -23.95 28.71 -6.87
CA ILE A 141 -23.93 30.01 -7.54
C ILE A 141 -24.49 31.05 -6.56
N GLU A 142 -23.63 31.93 -6.05
CA GLU A 142 -24.01 32.90 -5.02
C GLU A 142 -24.85 34.07 -5.57
N CYS A 143 -24.56 34.50 -6.80
CA CYS A 143 -25.23 35.62 -7.45
C CYS A 143 -25.15 35.54 -8.98
N PHE A 144 -25.88 36.42 -9.66
CA PHE A 144 -25.92 36.45 -11.12
C PHE A 144 -24.56 36.79 -11.76
N ASP A 145 -23.76 37.65 -11.12
CA ASP A 145 -22.41 37.95 -11.64
C ASP A 145 -21.49 36.72 -11.53
N SER A 146 -21.56 35.99 -10.41
CA SER A 146 -20.85 34.70 -10.24
C SER A 146 -21.29 33.65 -11.26
N LEU A 147 -22.58 33.62 -11.64
CA LEU A 147 -23.08 32.77 -12.71
C LEU A 147 -22.39 33.10 -14.04
N LYS A 148 -22.29 34.39 -14.41
CA LYS A 148 -21.68 34.84 -15.66
C LYS A 148 -20.22 34.42 -15.79
N ASP A 149 -19.47 34.48 -14.69
CA ASP A 149 -18.06 34.10 -14.69
C ASP A 149 -17.88 32.57 -14.75
N SER A 150 -18.76 31.81 -14.11
CA SER A 150 -18.60 30.36 -13.94
C SER A 150 -19.18 29.51 -15.08
N PHE A 151 -20.25 29.96 -15.74
CA PHE A 151 -20.95 29.11 -16.71
C PHE A 151 -20.10 28.75 -17.93
N GLN A 152 -19.21 29.65 -18.38
CA GLN A 152 -18.33 29.40 -19.53
C GLN A 152 -17.25 28.35 -19.23
N ILE A 153 -16.85 28.24 -17.97
CA ILE A 153 -15.85 27.28 -17.50
C ILE A 153 -16.51 25.90 -17.28
N LYS A 154 -17.75 25.89 -16.78
CA LYS A 154 -18.46 24.67 -16.39
C LYS A 154 -19.28 24.04 -17.50
N LEU A 155 -19.77 24.82 -18.46
CA LEU A 155 -20.58 24.33 -19.57
C LEU A 155 -19.77 24.23 -20.85
N SER A 156 -19.84 23.07 -21.52
CA SER A 156 -19.35 22.97 -22.89
C SER A 156 -20.37 23.59 -23.84
N LEU A 157 -20.07 24.79 -24.36
CA LEU A 157 -20.94 25.53 -25.28
C LEU A 157 -20.66 25.22 -26.76
N SER A 158 -20.02 24.08 -27.06
CA SER A 158 -19.59 23.71 -28.42
C SER A 158 -20.72 23.74 -29.47
N ASN A 159 -21.97 23.55 -29.06
CA ASN A 159 -23.16 23.58 -29.92
C ASN A 159 -24.14 24.73 -29.59
N TRP A 160 -23.76 25.66 -28.72
CA TRP A 160 -24.66 26.67 -28.18
C TRP A 160 -24.04 28.06 -28.29
N ASN A 161 -24.75 28.98 -28.93
CA ASN A 161 -24.48 30.40 -28.79
C ASN A 161 -25.13 30.93 -27.51
N TYR A 162 -24.62 32.03 -26.98
CA TYR A 162 -25.24 32.71 -25.85
C TYR A 162 -25.25 34.23 -26.01
N ARG A 163 -26.20 34.89 -25.35
CA ARG A 163 -26.27 36.35 -25.20
C ARG A 163 -26.56 36.71 -23.76
N GLU A 164 -25.83 37.69 -23.25
CA GLU A 164 -26.09 38.28 -21.93
C GLU A 164 -27.13 39.40 -22.05
N GLY A 165 -28.25 39.25 -21.34
CA GLY A 165 -29.25 40.30 -21.14
C GLY A 165 -29.10 40.98 -19.78
N SER A 166 -29.89 42.03 -19.55
CA SER A 166 -29.96 42.72 -18.25
C SER A 166 -30.59 41.88 -17.13
N THR A 167 -31.37 40.86 -17.48
CA THR A 167 -32.12 40.02 -16.53
C THR A 167 -31.83 38.53 -16.66
N GLY A 168 -30.93 38.10 -17.54
CA GLY A 168 -30.67 36.67 -17.75
C GLY A 168 -29.64 36.35 -18.84
N LEU A 169 -29.25 35.08 -18.88
CA LEU A 169 -28.41 34.48 -19.92
C LEU A 169 -29.29 33.69 -20.89
N HIS A 170 -29.20 33.99 -22.18
CA HIS A 170 -29.98 33.33 -23.22
C HIS A 170 -29.07 32.39 -24.02
N PHE A 171 -29.39 31.10 -24.07
CA PHE A 171 -28.66 30.10 -24.86
C PHE A 171 -29.50 29.67 -26.06
N PHE A 172 -28.90 29.58 -27.25
CA PHE A 172 -29.60 29.27 -28.49
C PHE A 172 -28.72 28.57 -29.51
N THR A 173 -29.32 27.80 -30.41
CA THR A 173 -28.60 26.98 -31.41
C THR A 173 -28.69 27.54 -32.85
N LEU A 174 -29.52 28.56 -33.07
CA LEU A 174 -29.74 29.18 -34.39
C LEU A 174 -28.92 30.47 -34.50
N ASN A 175 -28.04 30.59 -35.50
CA ASN A 175 -27.44 31.87 -35.86
C ASN A 175 -28.51 32.74 -36.53
N VAL A 176 -29.21 33.56 -35.75
CA VAL A 176 -30.05 34.61 -36.29
C VAL A 176 -29.16 35.85 -36.39
N ASP A 177 -28.70 36.15 -37.61
CA ASP A 177 -28.09 37.44 -37.92
C ASP A 177 -29.08 38.54 -37.54
N THR A 178 -28.82 39.24 -36.44
CA THR A 178 -29.54 40.50 -36.18
C THR A 178 -28.99 41.54 -37.13
N PRO A 179 -29.80 42.18 -38.00
CA PRO A 179 -29.30 43.24 -38.85
C PRO A 179 -28.72 44.37 -37.99
N GLU A 180 -27.52 44.78 -38.37
CA GLU A 180 -26.87 46.02 -37.96
C GLU A 180 -27.84 47.20 -38.03
N ASN A 181 -27.71 48.12 -37.06
CA ASN A 181 -28.02 49.55 -37.22
C ASN A 181 -29.16 49.89 -38.20
N ALA A 182 -30.39 49.92 -37.68
CA ALA A 182 -31.37 50.85 -38.22
C ALA A 182 -31.32 52.09 -37.32
N ASP A 183 -30.53 53.09 -37.76
CA ASP A 183 -30.79 54.47 -37.43
C ASP A 183 -32.28 54.75 -37.66
N LEU A 184 -32.97 55.23 -36.61
CA LEU A 184 -33.95 56.31 -36.59
C LEU A 184 -34.44 56.56 -35.15
#